data_AF-A0A951X445-F1
#
_entry.id   AF-A0A951X445-F1
#
_cell.length_a   1.000
_cell.length_b   1.000
_cell.length_c   1.000
_cell.angle_alpha   90.00
_cell.angle_beta   90.00
_cell.angle_gamma   90.00
#
_symmetry.space_group_name_H-M   'P 1'
#
loop_
_entity.id
_entity.type
_entity.pdbx_description
1 polymer ?
#
loop_
_entity_poly.entity_id
_entity_poly.type
_entity_poly.pdbx_seq_one_letter_code
_entity_poly.pdbx_strand_id
1 'polypeptide(L)'
;VYTDGSPIQPDAPVHFRRNLFAYNESGMLMLPNVKDNTFQENIFLDNGEQIGMAGGGDLTKNAWAVEGRGNYWSDYTGFDADGDRIGDLPYEAKSLFENLLVAYPDLRLFQLSPAADALDLAARAFPIFQPQPKMADPHPLTEPPLLPEVPGLPETPVAANLAISLAMVALATLVLGVGLGWRTR
;
A
#
# COMPACT_ATOMS: atom_id res chain seq x y z
N VAL A 1 -2.88 2.06 5.18
CA VAL A 1 -3.86 1.51 6.16
C VAL A 1 -3.47 1.93 7.58
N TYR A 2 -4.42 2.28 8.45
CA TYR A 2 -4.15 2.60 9.86
C TYR A 2 -4.65 1.46 10.76
N THR A 3 -3.81 0.95 11.66
CA THR A 3 -4.19 -0.12 12.60
C THR A 3 -3.94 0.31 14.05
N ASP A 4 -4.97 0.15 14.88
CA ASP A 4 -4.97 0.41 16.31
C ASP A 4 -5.67 -0.77 17.00
N GLY A 5 -5.02 -1.37 18.00
CA GLY A 5 -5.62 -2.39 18.85
C GLY A 5 -6.07 -3.66 18.11
N SER A 6 -5.45 -3.98 16.98
CA SER A 6 -5.70 -5.23 16.24
C SER A 6 -4.75 -6.35 16.69
N PRO A 7 -5.24 -7.60 16.83
CA PRO A 7 -6.64 -8.01 16.72
C PRO A 7 -7.48 -7.59 17.95
N ILE A 8 -8.78 -7.33 17.73
CA ILE A 8 -9.71 -6.98 18.81
C ILE A 8 -9.93 -8.17 19.75
N GLN A 9 -9.89 -9.39 19.21
CA GLN A 9 -10.05 -10.64 19.95
C GLN A 9 -8.75 -11.47 19.84
N PRO A 10 -8.17 -11.95 20.97
CA PRO A 10 -6.90 -12.70 20.94
C PRO A 10 -6.94 -13.99 20.11
N ASP A 11 -8.11 -14.58 19.95
CA ASP A 11 -8.39 -15.81 19.21
C ASP A 11 -8.76 -15.58 17.73
N ALA A 12 -8.75 -14.32 17.27
CA ALA A 12 -9.04 -13.94 15.90
C ALA A 12 -7.91 -13.07 15.30
N PRO A 13 -6.74 -13.66 14.99
CA PRO A 13 -5.63 -12.92 14.40
C PRO A 13 -6.03 -12.32 13.05
N VAL A 14 -5.52 -11.11 12.75
CA VAL A 14 -5.73 -10.50 11.44
C VAL A 14 -4.65 -10.97 10.48
N HIS A 15 -5.07 -11.41 9.30
CA HIS A 15 -4.19 -11.84 8.23
C HIS A 15 -4.20 -10.81 7.09
N PHE A 16 -3.08 -10.13 6.90
CA PHE A 16 -2.84 -9.30 5.73
C PHE A 16 -2.11 -10.15 4.70
N ARG A 17 -2.83 -10.56 3.64
CA ARG A 17 -2.28 -11.40 2.58
C ARG A 17 -2.65 -10.92 1.19
N ARG A 18 -1.66 -10.87 0.29
CA ARG A 18 -1.83 -10.51 -1.13
C ARG A 18 -2.53 -9.16 -1.34
N ASN A 19 -2.15 -8.18 -0.53
CA ASN A 19 -2.55 -6.79 -0.70
C ASN A 19 -1.46 -6.00 -1.43
N LEU A 20 -1.88 -4.96 -2.15
CA LEU A 20 -0.99 -3.95 -2.71
C LEU A 20 -1.11 -2.65 -1.90
N PHE A 21 -0.03 -2.28 -1.22
CA PHE A 21 0.14 -0.99 -0.57
C PHE A 21 1.11 -0.17 -1.41
N ALA A 22 0.57 0.69 -2.29
CA ALA A 22 1.38 1.44 -3.24
C ALA A 22 1.13 2.94 -3.21
N TYR A 23 2.20 3.74 -3.36
CA TYR A 23 2.14 5.19 -3.54
C TYR A 23 1.41 5.95 -2.42
N ASN A 24 1.54 5.49 -1.17
CA ASN A 24 1.00 6.17 0.00
C ASN A 24 2.11 6.94 0.72
N GLU A 25 1.74 7.90 1.57
CA GLU A 25 2.70 8.52 2.49
C GLU A 25 3.30 7.46 3.44
N SER A 26 2.44 6.69 4.11
CA SER A 26 2.83 5.45 4.81
C SER A 26 2.02 4.29 4.24
N GLY A 27 2.68 3.19 3.86
CA GLY A 27 1.99 1.98 3.38
C GLY A 27 1.02 1.43 4.43
N MET A 28 1.55 1.28 5.65
CA MET A 28 0.76 1.05 6.85
C MET A 28 1.25 1.91 8.01
N LEU A 29 0.32 2.46 8.79
CA LEU A 29 0.60 3.20 10.02
C LEU A 29 0.01 2.42 11.20
N MET A 30 0.84 2.03 12.16
CA MET A 30 0.44 1.14 13.25
C MET A 30 0.75 1.77 14.61
N LEU A 31 -0.08 1.51 15.61
CA LEU A 31 0.29 1.78 16.99
C LEU A 31 1.21 0.67 17.54
N PRO A 32 2.11 0.97 18.50
CA PRO A 32 3.01 -0.03 19.10
C PRO A 32 2.31 -1.17 19.86
N ASN A 33 1.01 -1.02 20.18
CA ASN A 33 0.21 -2.06 20.85
C ASN A 33 -0.36 -3.11 19.87
N VAL A 34 -0.21 -2.90 18.55
CA VAL A 34 -0.65 -3.83 17.52
C VAL A 34 0.32 -5.00 17.46
N LYS A 35 -0.19 -6.20 17.72
CA LYS A 35 0.58 -7.44 17.87
C LYS A 35 -0.27 -8.62 17.43
N ASP A 36 0.34 -9.80 17.27
CA ASP A 36 -0.38 -11.04 16.95
C ASP A 36 -1.14 -11.00 15.60
N ASN A 37 -0.72 -10.12 14.68
CA ASN A 37 -1.17 -10.10 13.28
C ASN A 37 -0.11 -10.77 12.39
N THR A 38 -0.54 -11.20 11.20
CA THR A 38 0.35 -11.81 10.21
C THR A 38 0.34 -11.02 8.91
N PHE A 39 1.52 -10.83 8.33
CA PHE A 39 1.75 -10.13 7.07
C PHE A 39 2.54 -11.05 6.15
N GLN A 40 1.92 -11.49 5.06
CA GLN A 40 2.54 -12.44 4.13
C GLN A 40 2.09 -12.14 2.70
N GLU A 41 3.01 -12.24 1.73
CA GLU A 41 2.74 -12.07 0.30
C GLU A 41 2.07 -10.70 -0.04
N ASN A 42 2.27 -9.67 0.78
CA ASN A 42 1.85 -8.31 0.41
C ASN A 42 2.94 -7.62 -0.42
N ILE A 43 2.54 -6.61 -1.17
CA ILE A 43 3.43 -5.74 -1.95
C ILE A 43 3.42 -4.35 -1.32
N PHE A 44 4.58 -3.91 -0.83
CA PHE A 44 4.83 -2.56 -0.36
C PHE A 44 5.65 -1.81 -1.41
N LEU A 45 4.96 -1.01 -2.23
CA LEU A 45 5.51 -0.40 -3.45
C LEU A 45 5.57 1.13 -3.34
N ASP A 46 6.76 1.70 -3.34
CA ASP A 46 7.00 3.15 -3.44
C ASP A 46 6.14 3.99 -2.48
N ASN A 47 6.00 3.54 -1.23
CA ASN A 47 5.42 4.36 -0.18
C ASN A 47 6.51 5.29 0.39
N GLY A 48 6.12 6.47 0.90
CA GLY A 48 7.06 7.39 1.55
C GLY A 48 7.75 6.77 2.76
N GLU A 49 7.02 5.94 3.49
CA GLU A 49 7.47 5.02 4.53
C GLU A 49 6.71 3.70 4.35
N GLN A 50 7.38 2.55 4.27
CA GLN A 50 6.64 1.28 4.06
C GLN A 50 5.75 0.96 5.27
N ILE A 51 6.34 0.99 6.47
CA ILE A 51 5.66 0.77 7.75
C ILE A 51 5.99 1.92 8.71
N GLY A 52 4.97 2.70 9.01
CA GLY A 52 4.99 3.77 10.00
C GLY A 52 4.48 3.36 11.36
N MET A 53 4.98 4.05 12.38
CA MET A 53 4.59 3.84 13.76
C MET A 53 4.12 5.14 14.41
N ALA A 54 2.89 5.14 14.89
CA ALA A 54 2.33 6.26 15.63
C ALA A 54 2.67 6.13 17.12
N GLY A 55 3.88 6.54 17.50
CA GLY A 55 4.38 6.54 18.88
C GLY A 55 5.71 5.80 19.04
N GLY A 56 6.12 5.57 20.29
CA GLY A 56 7.37 4.85 20.60
C GLY A 56 7.15 3.37 20.85
N GLY A 57 8.06 2.52 20.36
CA GLY A 57 8.05 1.08 20.55
C GLY A 57 8.58 0.33 19.33
N ASP A 58 8.13 -0.92 19.17
CA ASP A 58 8.42 -1.77 18.01
C ASP A 58 7.17 -2.58 17.63
N LEU A 59 7.17 -3.14 16.43
CA LEU A 59 6.12 -4.02 15.89
C LEU A 59 6.62 -5.46 15.77
N THR A 60 7.63 -5.85 16.56
CA THR A 60 8.26 -7.18 16.54
C THR A 60 7.32 -8.30 16.99
N LYS A 61 6.22 -7.94 17.66
CA LYS A 61 5.17 -8.87 18.09
C LYS A 61 4.17 -9.23 16.98
N ASN A 62 4.37 -8.75 15.76
CA ASN A 62 3.64 -9.23 14.58
C ASN A 62 4.52 -10.19 13.80
N ALA A 63 3.90 -11.14 13.10
CA ALA A 63 4.59 -12.04 12.19
C ALA A 63 4.69 -11.41 10.81
N TRP A 64 5.89 -11.01 10.40
CA TRP A 64 6.18 -10.43 9.09
C TRP A 64 6.56 -11.46 8.02
N ALA A 65 6.72 -12.71 8.44
CA ALA A 65 6.80 -13.86 7.56
C ALA A 65 6.12 -15.05 8.21
N VAL A 66 5.50 -15.89 7.39
CA VAL A 66 4.84 -17.14 7.80
C VAL A 66 5.31 -18.23 6.86
N GLU A 67 5.64 -19.41 7.40
CA GLU A 67 6.08 -20.56 6.60
C GLU A 67 7.25 -20.25 5.64
N GLY A 68 8.21 -19.45 6.08
CA GLY A 68 9.39 -19.09 5.28
C GLY A 68 9.13 -18.06 4.18
N ARG A 69 7.95 -17.40 4.16
CA ARG A 69 7.62 -16.38 3.15
C ARG A 69 7.09 -15.12 3.82
N GLY A 70 7.73 -14.00 3.51
CA GLY A 70 7.37 -12.66 3.95
C GLY A 70 6.64 -11.87 2.87
N ASN A 71 7.01 -10.60 2.75
CA ASN A 71 6.39 -9.61 1.87
C ASN A 71 7.41 -9.08 0.85
N TYR A 72 6.91 -8.49 -0.23
CA TYR A 72 7.73 -7.75 -1.17
C TYR A 72 7.86 -6.29 -0.73
N TRP A 73 9.09 -5.78 -0.71
CA TRP A 73 9.42 -4.40 -0.33
C TRP A 73 10.22 -3.75 -1.45
N SER A 74 9.69 -2.68 -2.03
CA SER A 74 10.32 -1.96 -3.15
C SER A 74 11.66 -1.31 -2.82
N ASP A 75 11.92 -1.03 -1.55
CA ASP A 75 13.16 -0.48 -1.00
C ASP A 75 14.11 -1.57 -0.45
N TYR A 76 13.78 -2.85 -0.60
CA TYR A 76 14.68 -3.94 -0.24
C TYR A 76 15.90 -3.94 -1.16
N THR A 77 17.08 -3.97 -0.54
CA THR A 77 18.38 -3.90 -1.22
C THR A 77 19.25 -5.14 -0.97
N GLY A 78 18.64 -6.22 -0.46
CA GLY A 78 19.32 -7.50 -0.29
C GLY A 78 19.45 -8.26 -1.61
N PHE A 79 20.02 -9.46 -1.51
CA PHE A 79 20.26 -10.36 -2.65
C PHE A 79 19.62 -11.72 -2.37
N ASP A 80 19.45 -12.50 -3.43
CA ASP A 80 18.97 -13.88 -3.41
C ASP A 80 19.99 -14.70 -4.21
N ALA A 81 20.83 -15.46 -3.50
CA ALA A 81 21.94 -16.21 -4.09
C ALA A 81 21.53 -17.62 -4.56
N ASP A 82 20.47 -18.20 -4.00
CA ASP A 82 20.03 -19.57 -4.32
C ASP A 82 18.89 -19.62 -5.34
N GLY A 83 18.26 -18.47 -5.63
CA GLY A 83 17.26 -18.28 -6.68
C GLY A 83 15.86 -18.75 -6.27
N ASP A 84 15.56 -18.84 -4.98
CA ASP A 84 14.25 -19.28 -4.48
C ASP A 84 13.20 -18.14 -4.40
N ARG A 85 13.60 -16.91 -4.77
CA ARG A 85 12.83 -15.66 -4.71
C ARG A 85 12.60 -15.11 -3.30
N ILE A 86 13.37 -15.57 -2.33
CA ILE A 86 13.42 -15.06 -0.97
C ILE A 86 14.80 -14.42 -0.77
N GLY A 87 14.84 -13.26 -0.16
CA GLY A 87 16.09 -12.56 0.10
C GLY A 87 16.89 -13.22 1.23
N ASP A 88 18.19 -13.36 1.03
CA ASP A 88 19.14 -13.95 2.00
C ASP A 88 19.38 -13.07 3.23
N LEU A 89 19.00 -11.79 3.14
CA LEU A 89 19.09 -10.82 4.23
C LEU A 89 17.70 -10.41 4.69
N PRO A 90 17.46 -10.24 6.01
CA PRO A 90 16.19 -9.71 6.48
C PRO A 90 15.96 -8.29 5.97
N TYR A 91 14.71 -7.95 5.67
CA TYR A 91 14.31 -6.56 5.49
C TYR A 91 14.08 -5.95 6.87
N GLU A 92 14.64 -4.76 7.13
CA GLU A 92 14.47 -4.03 8.37
C GLU A 92 13.88 -2.65 8.09
N ALA A 93 12.71 -2.36 8.65
CA ALA A 93 12.08 -1.04 8.53
C ALA A 93 12.80 -0.03 9.43
N LYS A 94 13.87 0.57 8.91
CA LYS A 94 14.69 1.57 9.60
C LYS A 94 15.11 2.69 8.64
N SER A 95 14.79 3.94 8.99
CA SER A 95 15.26 5.15 8.30
C SER A 95 15.61 6.20 9.35
N LEU A 96 16.78 6.81 9.20
CA LEU A 96 17.20 7.92 10.04
C LEU A 96 16.40 9.18 9.71
N PHE A 97 16.14 9.42 8.42
CA PHE A 97 15.32 10.55 8.00
C PHE A 97 13.89 10.47 8.54
N GLU A 98 13.24 9.31 8.44
CA GLU A 98 11.91 9.08 9.03
C GLU A 98 11.91 9.35 10.54
N ASN A 99 12.93 8.87 11.27
CA ASN A 99 13.03 9.13 12.71
C ASN A 99 13.22 10.62 13.05
N LEU A 100 13.92 11.38 12.20
CA LEU A 100 14.06 12.83 12.41
C LEU A 100 12.75 13.58 12.17
N LEU A 101 11.88 13.11 11.27
CA LEU A 101 10.57 13.74 11.04
C LEU A 101 9.69 13.77 12.29
N VAL A 102 9.87 12.81 13.21
CA VAL A 102 9.16 12.79 14.50
C VAL A 102 9.53 14.01 15.36
N ALA A 103 10.81 14.37 15.39
CA ALA A 103 11.31 15.50 16.18
C ALA A 103 11.22 16.84 15.43
N TYR A 104 11.35 16.82 14.11
CA TYR A 104 11.41 17.99 13.25
C TYR A 104 10.48 17.85 12.04
N PRO A 105 9.16 18.09 12.22
CA PRO A 105 8.17 17.94 11.14
C PRO A 105 8.45 18.82 9.90
N ASP A 106 9.13 19.96 10.08
CA ASP A 106 9.51 20.86 9.00
C ASP A 106 10.46 20.21 7.97
N LEU A 107 11.16 19.13 8.35
CA LEU A 107 12.01 18.37 7.44
C LEU A 107 11.21 17.63 6.36
N ARG A 108 9.86 17.55 6.47
CA ARG A 108 9.00 16.95 5.44
C ARG A 108 9.19 17.61 4.06
N LEU A 109 9.66 18.85 4.00
CA LEU A 109 10.05 19.51 2.74
C LEU A 109 11.12 18.72 1.95
N PHE A 110 11.99 17.97 2.65
CA PHE A 110 13.07 17.18 2.07
C PHE A 110 12.66 15.73 1.80
N GLN A 111 11.40 15.36 2.03
CA GLN A 111 10.92 14.01 1.74
C GLN A 111 11.07 13.71 0.24
N LEU A 112 11.56 12.50 -0.09
CA LEU A 112 11.90 12.09 -1.46
C LEU A 112 12.99 12.93 -2.14
N SER A 113 13.80 13.65 -1.37
CA SER A 113 14.95 14.40 -1.91
C SER A 113 16.25 13.61 -1.76
N PRO A 114 17.27 13.88 -2.61
CA PRO A 114 18.59 13.27 -2.47
C PRO A 114 19.25 13.52 -1.11
N ALA A 115 18.84 14.56 -0.37
CA ALA A 115 19.34 14.84 0.97
C ALA A 115 18.83 13.82 2.01
N ALA A 116 17.58 13.36 1.88
CA ALA A 116 17.02 12.31 2.71
C ALA A 116 17.74 10.97 2.44
N ASP A 117 17.92 10.63 1.15
CA ASP A 117 18.64 9.41 0.75
C ASP A 117 20.09 9.41 1.25
N ALA A 118 20.78 10.54 1.16
CA ALA A 118 22.15 10.69 1.65
C ALA A 118 22.26 10.48 3.17
N LEU A 119 21.26 10.96 3.93
CA LEU A 119 21.21 10.77 5.37
C LEU A 119 21.04 9.29 5.73
N ASP A 120 20.13 8.59 5.05
CA ASP A 120 19.90 7.16 5.28
C ASP A 120 21.07 6.29 4.80
N LEU A 121 21.76 6.70 3.73
CA LEU A 121 23.01 6.08 3.31
C LEU A 121 24.11 6.26 4.36
N ALA A 122 24.26 7.47 4.91
CA ALA A 122 25.22 7.74 5.97
C ALA A 122 24.91 6.92 7.24
N ALA A 123 23.64 6.80 7.62
CA ALA A 123 23.22 5.94 8.73
C ALA A 123 23.61 4.48 8.48
N ARG A 124 23.40 3.97 7.25
CA ARG A 124 23.83 2.61 6.87
C ARG A 124 25.35 2.42 6.97
N ALA A 125 26.15 3.42 6.60
CA ALA A 125 27.61 3.35 6.66
C ALA A 125 28.19 3.48 8.08
N PHE A 126 27.51 4.18 8.99
CA PHE A 126 27.99 4.49 10.33
C PHE A 126 27.00 4.00 11.41
N PRO A 127 27.26 2.84 12.04
CA PRO A 127 26.33 2.20 12.99
C PRO A 127 25.86 3.09 14.15
N ILE A 128 26.66 4.08 14.58
CA ILE A 128 26.29 5.02 15.65
C ILE A 128 25.05 5.86 15.32
N PHE A 129 24.72 6.04 14.04
CA PHE A 129 23.54 6.77 13.58
C PHE A 129 22.40 5.86 13.15
N GLN A 130 22.56 4.53 13.22
CA GLN A 130 21.49 3.62 12.82
C GLN A 130 20.36 3.63 13.86
N PRO A 131 19.13 3.90 13.44
CA PRO A 131 17.99 3.75 14.32
C PRO A 131 17.68 2.27 14.57
N GLN A 132 17.01 2.01 15.70
CA GLN A 132 16.45 0.68 15.97
C GLN A 132 15.36 0.37 14.94
N PRO A 133 15.32 -0.86 14.40
CA PRO A 133 14.30 -1.24 13.43
C PRO A 133 12.92 -1.28 14.09
N LYS A 134 11.93 -0.69 13.43
CA LYS A 134 10.52 -0.74 13.86
C LYS A 134 9.99 -2.18 13.78
N MET A 135 10.44 -2.92 12.76
CA MET A 135 10.15 -4.32 12.54
C MET A 135 11.22 -4.93 11.61
N ALA A 136 11.19 -6.26 11.51
CA ALA A 136 11.98 -6.99 10.53
C ALA A 136 11.11 -8.06 9.84
N ASP A 137 11.26 -8.19 8.53
CA ASP A 137 10.79 -9.33 7.74
C ASP A 137 11.98 -10.28 7.50
N PRO A 138 11.97 -11.49 8.09
CA PRO A 138 13.08 -12.43 7.96
C PRO A 138 13.15 -13.14 6.60
N HIS A 139 12.08 -13.07 5.78
CA HIS A 139 11.99 -13.77 4.50
C HIS A 139 11.39 -12.86 3.42
N PRO A 140 12.02 -11.70 3.14
CA PRO A 140 11.49 -10.75 2.17
C PRO A 140 11.48 -11.38 0.77
N LEU A 141 10.45 -11.07 -0.02
CA LEU A 141 10.35 -11.55 -1.40
C LEU A 141 11.18 -10.64 -2.31
N THR A 142 11.99 -11.22 -3.19
CA THR A 142 12.79 -10.45 -4.17
C THR A 142 11.98 -10.03 -5.40
N GLU A 143 10.85 -10.70 -5.65
CA GLU A 143 9.91 -10.39 -6.71
C GLU A 143 8.49 -10.21 -6.15
N PRO A 144 7.68 -9.31 -6.72
CA PRO A 144 6.32 -9.11 -6.27
C PRO A 144 5.46 -10.36 -6.53
N PRO A 145 4.68 -10.86 -5.56
CA PRO A 145 3.77 -11.98 -5.77
C PRO A 145 2.61 -11.60 -6.71
N LEU A 146 1.98 -12.62 -7.30
CA LEU A 146 0.75 -12.41 -8.07
C LEU A 146 -0.40 -11.99 -7.15
N LEU A 147 -1.05 -10.88 -7.50
CA LEU A 147 -2.25 -10.41 -6.83
C LEU A 147 -3.48 -11.16 -7.36
N PRO A 148 -4.53 -11.33 -6.54
CA PRO A 148 -5.81 -11.87 -7.01
C PRO A 148 -6.39 -10.96 -8.10
N GLU A 149 -7.09 -11.56 -9.07
CA GLU A 149 -7.84 -10.80 -10.06
C GLU A 149 -8.89 -9.94 -9.36
N VAL A 150 -8.81 -8.63 -9.58
CA VAL A 150 -9.86 -7.70 -9.16
C VAL A 150 -10.89 -7.67 -10.27
N PRO A 151 -12.17 -8.01 -10.02
CA PRO A 151 -13.22 -7.80 -10.99
C PRO A 151 -13.18 -6.33 -11.41
N GLY A 152 -12.88 -6.07 -12.68
CA GLY A 152 -12.93 -4.73 -13.22
C GLY A 152 -14.33 -4.13 -13.03
N LEU A 153 -14.44 -2.81 -13.17
CA LEU A 153 -15.75 -2.21 -13.29
C LEU A 153 -16.48 -2.91 -14.46
N PRO A 154 -17.76 -3.29 -14.28
CA PRO A 154 -18.51 -3.86 -15.39
C PRO A 154 -18.43 -2.89 -16.56
N GLU A 155 -18.11 -3.41 -17.75
CA GLU A 155 -18.06 -2.55 -18.93
C GLU A 155 -19.42 -1.86 -19.10
N THR A 156 -19.41 -0.54 -19.15
CA THR A 156 -20.63 0.23 -19.37
C THR A 156 -21.21 -0.18 -20.72
N PRO A 157 -22.50 -0.55 -20.83
CA PRO A 157 -23.07 -1.00 -22.10
C PRO A 157 -23.34 0.19 -23.03
N VAL A 158 -22.27 0.79 -23.55
CA VAL A 158 -22.30 2.04 -24.34
C VAL A 158 -23.27 1.93 -25.51
N ALA A 159 -23.28 0.80 -26.22
CA ALA A 159 -24.17 0.57 -27.35
C ALA A 159 -25.65 0.56 -26.94
N ALA A 160 -26.00 -0.09 -25.83
CA ALA A 160 -27.37 -0.14 -25.33
C ALA A 160 -27.82 1.25 -24.86
N ASN A 161 -26.95 1.97 -24.13
CA ASN A 161 -27.21 3.33 -23.69
C ASN A 161 -27.45 4.26 -24.89
N LEU A 162 -26.61 4.16 -25.94
CA LEU A 162 -26.77 4.95 -27.16
C LEU A 162 -28.09 4.63 -27.87
N ALA A 163 -28.46 3.34 -27.98
CA ALA A 163 -29.71 2.92 -28.59
C ALA A 163 -30.93 3.48 -27.84
N ILE A 164 -30.91 3.42 -26.50
CA ILE A 164 -31.95 4.00 -25.65
C ILE A 164 -32.00 5.53 -25.83
N SER A 165 -30.86 6.22 -25.84
CA SER A 165 -30.81 7.67 -26.06
C SER A 165 -31.37 8.07 -27.43
N LEU A 166 -31.02 7.35 -28.50
CA LEU A 166 -31.54 7.59 -29.84
C LEU A 166 -33.06 7.34 -29.90
N ALA A 167 -33.55 6.27 -29.25
CA ALA A 167 -34.98 6.00 -29.16
C ALA A 167 -35.74 7.10 -28.40
N MET A 168 -35.17 7.62 -27.30
CA MET A 168 -35.74 8.73 -26.54
C MET A 168 -35.81 10.03 -27.37
N VAL A 169 -34.76 10.34 -28.14
CA VAL A 169 -34.76 11.50 -29.05
C VAL A 169 -35.82 11.31 -30.15
N ALA A 170 -35.89 10.14 -30.77
CA ALA A 170 -36.90 9.83 -31.78
C ALA A 170 -38.32 10.00 -31.22
N LEU A 171 -38.59 9.48 -30.02
CA LEU A 171 -39.88 9.64 -29.34
C LEU A 171 -40.20 11.11 -29.05
N ALA A 172 -39.24 11.89 -28.55
CA ALA A 172 -39.43 13.31 -28.28
C ALA A 172 -39.74 14.10 -29.56
N THR A 173 -39.05 13.81 -30.67
CA THR A 173 -39.32 14.45 -31.97
C THR A 173 -40.69 14.08 -32.52
N LEU A 174 -41.14 12.83 -32.34
CA LEU A 174 -42.48 12.40 -32.73
C LEU A 174 -43.57 13.15 -31.92
N VAL A 175 -43.42 13.23 -30.60
CA VAL A 175 -44.36 13.93 -29.71
C VAL A 175 -44.44 15.42 -30.07
N LEU A 176 -43.31 16.08 -30.29
CA LEU A 176 -43.28 17.48 -30.73
C LEU A 176 -43.93 17.65 -32.10
N GLY A 177 -43.66 16.77 -33.06
CA GLY A 177 -44.25 16.81 -34.40
C GLY A 177 -45.78 16.66 -34.37
N VAL A 178 -46.31 15.72 -33.59
CA VAL A 178 -47.76 15.54 -33.40
C VAL A 178 -48.38 16.75 -32.70
N GLY A 179 -47.72 17.26 -31.65
CA GLY A 179 -48.17 18.43 -30.90
C GLY A 179 -48.19 19.73 -31.71
N LEU A 180 -47.20 19.96 -32.58
CA LEU A 180 -47.21 21.09 -33.52
C LEU A 180 -48.23 20.89 -34.66
N GLY A 181 -48.43 19.65 -35.12
CA GLY A 181 -49.41 19.30 -36.15
C GLY A 181 -50.86 19.54 -35.73
N TRP A 182 -51.16 19.53 -34.43
CA TRP A 182 -52.48 19.89 -33.89
C TRP A 182 -52.72 21.40 -33.74
N ARG A 183 -51.70 22.25 -33.95
CA ARG A 183 -51.83 23.72 -33.85
C ARG A 183 -52.06 24.45 -35.18
N THR A 184 -52.12 23.73 -36.30
CA THR A 184 -52.26 24.32 -37.65
C THR A 184 -53.57 23.98 -38.36
N ARG A 185 -54.64 23.69 -37.63
CA ARG A 185 -56.01 23.63 -38.18
C ARG A 185 -56.93 24.61 -37.49
#